data_AF-A0A3N7E2I6-F1
#
_entry.id   AF-A0A3N7E2I6-F1
#
_cell.length_a   1.000
_cell.length_b   1.000
_cell.length_c   1.000
_cell.angle_alpha   90.00
_cell.angle_beta   90.00
_cell.angle_gamma   90.00
#
_symmetry.space_group_name_H-M   'P 1'
#
loop_
_entity.id
_entity.type
_entity.pdbx_description
1 polymer ?
#
loop_
_entity_poly.entity_id
_entity_poly.type
_entity_poly.pdbx_seq_one_letter_code
_entity_poly.pdbx_strand_id
1 'polypeptide(L)'
;MDLADLQQRLRAFAAARQWQPYHTPKNLVMALMVEAAELQELFQWLTPEESQQLTADPARKERVGEEMADVLLYLLQLADHTGVDLRDAVERKLVKNAIKHPVPPVGPAAVD
;
A
#
# COMPACT_ATOMS: atom_id res chain seq x y z
N MET A 1 4.24 -14.57 2.60
CA MET A 1 5.32 -13.95 1.81
C MET A 1 5.94 -12.86 2.66
N ASP A 2 7.25 -12.83 2.81
CA ASP A 2 7.94 -11.75 3.53
C ASP A 2 8.28 -10.60 2.58
N LEU A 3 8.41 -9.37 3.09
CA LEU A 3 8.70 -8.19 2.27
C LEU A 3 10.04 -8.32 1.55
N ALA A 4 11.04 -8.90 2.22
CA ALA A 4 12.35 -9.15 1.64
C ALA A 4 12.31 -10.11 0.44
N ASP A 5 11.50 -11.18 0.54
CA ASP A 5 11.28 -12.12 -0.58
C ASP A 5 10.63 -11.42 -1.78
N LEU A 6 9.62 -10.58 -1.52
CA LEU A 6 8.96 -9.83 -2.58
C LEU A 6 9.90 -8.81 -3.25
N GLN A 7 10.71 -8.08 -2.47
CA GLN A 7 11.75 -7.20 -3.01
C GLN A 7 12.78 -7.96 -3.86
N GLN A 8 13.20 -9.16 -3.43
CA GLN A 8 14.11 -9.99 -4.21
C GLN A 8 13.50 -10.41 -5.55
N ARG A 9 12.23 -10.84 -5.56
CA ARG A 9 11.51 -11.20 -6.78
C ARG A 9 11.35 -9.99 -7.72
N LEU A 10 11.09 -8.81 -7.17
CA LEU A 10 11.01 -7.55 -7.94
C LEU A 10 12.36 -7.17 -8.56
N ARG A 11 13.47 -7.29 -7.82
CA ARG A 11 14.82 -7.10 -8.38
C ARG A 11 15.10 -8.04 -9.54
N ALA A 12 14.77 -9.33 -9.39
CA ALA A 12 14.94 -10.32 -10.44
C ALA A 12 14.07 -10.00 -11.67
N PHE A 13 12.82 -9.59 -11.46
CA PHE A 13 11.89 -9.21 -12.52
C PHE A 13 12.39 -8.00 -13.33
N ALA A 14 12.88 -6.96 -12.63
CA ALA A 14 13.45 -5.77 -13.24
C ALA A 14 14.75 -6.08 -14.00
N ALA A 15 15.63 -6.93 -13.43
CA ALA A 15 16.88 -7.36 -14.07
C ALA A 15 16.67 -8.13 -15.36
N ALA A 16 15.68 -9.03 -15.39
CA ALA A 16 15.32 -9.75 -16.62
C ALA A 16 14.87 -8.82 -17.76
N ARG A 17 14.50 -7.58 -17.45
CA ARG A 17 14.02 -6.56 -18.42
C ARG A 17 14.95 -5.36 -18.55
N GLN A 18 16.10 -5.38 -17.87
CA GLN A 18 17.06 -4.28 -17.85
C GLN A 18 16.43 -2.94 -17.41
N TRP A 19 15.52 -2.98 -16.44
CA TRP A 19 14.78 -1.79 -16.00
C TRP A 19 15.51 -0.92 -14.97
N GLN A 20 16.65 -1.36 -14.46
CA GLN A 20 17.45 -0.64 -13.47
C GLN A 20 17.72 0.84 -13.81
N PRO A 21 18.02 1.23 -15.07
CA PRO A 21 18.23 2.64 -15.41
C PRO A 21 16.99 3.52 -15.19
N TYR A 22 15.79 2.93 -15.24
CA TYR A 22 14.52 3.64 -15.07
C TYR A 22 14.07 3.67 -13.60
N HIS A 23 14.53 2.75 -12.76
CA HIS A 23 14.12 2.62 -11.36
C HIS A 23 14.90 3.57 -10.43
N THR A 24 14.99 4.85 -10.80
CA THR A 24 15.47 5.87 -9.87
C THR A 24 14.40 6.13 -8.79
N PRO A 25 14.76 6.50 -7.54
CA PRO A 25 13.77 6.81 -6.50
C PRO A 25 12.73 7.86 -6.95
N LYS A 26 13.16 8.86 -7.74
CA LYS A 26 12.26 9.86 -8.35
C LYS A 26 11.21 9.22 -9.26
N ASN A 27 11.62 8.31 -10.14
CA ASN A 27 10.69 7.67 -11.06
C ASN A 27 9.78 6.69 -10.34
N LEU A 28 10.30 5.94 -9.37
CA LEU A 28 9.52 4.99 -8.57
C LEU A 28 8.43 5.69 -7.74
N VAL A 29 8.73 6.83 -7.11
CA VAL A 29 7.70 7.59 -6.39
C VAL A 29 6.69 8.24 -7.33
N MET A 30 7.10 8.62 -8.55
CA MET A 30 6.14 9.08 -9.57
C MET A 30 5.22 7.96 -10.02
N ALA A 31 5.75 6.76 -10.30
CA ALA A 31 4.94 5.59 -10.67
C ALA A 31 3.99 5.19 -9.54
N LEU A 32 4.46 5.15 -8.29
CA LEU A 32 3.61 4.93 -7.11
C LEU A 32 2.38 5.86 -7.09
N MET A 33 2.57 7.14 -7.42
CA MET A 33 1.47 8.12 -7.45
C MET A 33 0.50 7.89 -8.61
N VAL A 34 0.97 7.36 -9.73
CA VAL A 34 0.11 6.96 -10.85
C VAL A 34 -0.80 5.82 -10.40
N GLU A 35 -0.24 4.73 -9.87
CA GLU A 35 -1.05 3.56 -9.43
C GLU A 35 -2.00 3.91 -8.27
N ALA A 36 -1.58 4.83 -7.39
CA ALA A 36 -2.48 5.33 -6.34
C ALA A 36 -3.66 6.12 -6.93
N ALA A 37 -3.45 6.83 -8.04
CA ALA A 37 -4.52 7.53 -8.75
C ALA A 37 -5.42 6.55 -9.52
N GLU A 38 -4.88 5.49 -10.11
CA GLU A 38 -5.66 4.40 -10.73
C GLU A 38 -6.53 3.68 -9.70
N LEU A 39 -5.97 3.36 -8.52
CA LEU A 39 -6.74 2.86 -7.39
C LEU A 39 -7.85 3.83 -6.99
N GLN A 40 -7.57 5.13 -6.88
CA GLN A 40 -8.56 6.16 -6.54
C GLN A 40 -9.68 6.23 -7.59
N GLU A 41 -9.37 6.08 -8.88
CA GLU A 41 -10.33 6.16 -9.98
C GLU A 41 -11.47 5.15 -9.82
N LEU A 42 -11.18 3.97 -9.27
CA LEU A 42 -12.18 2.93 -9.00
C LEU A 42 -13.27 3.37 -8.00
N PHE A 43 -12.97 4.35 -7.14
CA PHE A 43 -13.86 4.81 -6.07
C PHE A 43 -14.42 6.21 -6.27
N GLN A 44 -13.83 7.02 -7.17
CA GLN A 44 -14.00 8.48 -7.18
C GLN A 44 -15.45 9.00 -7.33
N TRP A 45 -16.35 8.21 -7.92
CA TRP A 45 -17.75 8.59 -8.16
C TRP A 45 -18.76 7.83 -7.29
N LEU A 46 -18.28 6.98 -6.38
CA LEU A 46 -19.14 6.15 -5.53
C LEU A 46 -19.67 6.96 -4.35
N THR A 47 -20.91 6.67 -3.93
CA THR A 47 -21.35 7.05 -2.59
C THR A 47 -20.60 6.27 -1.52
N PRO A 48 -20.61 6.71 -0.25
CA PRO A 48 -20.04 5.94 0.84
C PRO A 48 -20.57 4.50 0.90
N GLU A 49 -21.88 4.30 0.71
CA GLU A 49 -22.51 2.97 0.73
C GLU A 49 -22.04 2.09 -0.44
N GLU A 50 -21.97 2.65 -1.65
CA GLU A 50 -21.48 1.96 -2.83
C GLU A 50 -19.99 1.57 -2.70
N SER A 51 -19.17 2.46 -2.13
CA SER A 51 -17.74 2.22 -1.92
C SER A 51 -17.47 1.01 -1.01
N GLN A 52 -18.32 0.80 0.00
CA GLN A 52 -18.21 -0.34 0.91
C GLN A 52 -18.59 -1.67 0.24
N GLN A 53 -19.50 -1.63 -0.74
CA GLN A 53 -19.98 -2.80 -1.47
C GLN A 53 -19.19 -3.07 -2.76
N LEU A 54 -18.25 -2.20 -3.13
CA LEU A 54 -17.54 -2.28 -4.41
C LEU A 54 -16.94 -3.66 -4.69
N THR A 55 -16.36 -4.28 -3.65
CA THR A 55 -15.65 -5.56 -3.75
C THR A 55 -16.55 -6.79 -3.56
N ALA A 56 -17.87 -6.60 -3.42
CA ALA A 56 -18.83 -7.71 -3.47
C ALA A 56 -18.98 -8.28 -4.89
N ASP A 57 -18.73 -7.45 -5.92
CA ASP A 57 -18.59 -7.88 -7.31
C ASP A 57 -17.17 -8.45 -7.52
N PRO A 58 -17.02 -9.72 -7.95
CA PRO A 58 -15.72 -10.35 -8.17
C PRO A 58 -14.82 -9.62 -9.17
N ALA A 59 -15.38 -9.08 -10.25
CA ALA A 59 -14.60 -8.40 -11.28
C ALA A 59 -14.07 -7.05 -10.77
N ARG A 60 -14.88 -6.34 -9.97
CA ARG A 60 -14.44 -5.10 -9.31
C ARG A 60 -13.42 -5.38 -8.23
N LYS A 61 -13.58 -6.46 -7.47
CA LYS A 61 -12.62 -6.90 -6.44
C LYS A 61 -11.26 -7.24 -7.05
N GLU A 62 -11.25 -7.90 -8.20
CA GLU A 62 -10.01 -8.20 -8.93
C GLU A 62 -9.28 -6.92 -9.29
N ARG A 63 -9.95 -5.96 -9.95
CA ARG A 63 -9.37 -4.67 -10.31
C ARG A 63 -8.83 -3.90 -9.10
N VAL A 64 -9.61 -3.80 -8.01
CA VAL A 64 -9.12 -3.17 -6.76
C VAL A 64 -7.86 -3.89 -6.25
N GLY A 65 -7.82 -5.22 -6.33
CA GLY A 65 -6.67 -6.01 -5.95
C GLY A 65 -5.43 -5.75 -6.80
N GLU A 66 -5.59 -5.57 -8.12
CA GLU A 66 -4.53 -5.22 -9.06
C GLU A 66 -3.91 -3.86 -8.70
N GLU A 67 -4.72 -2.81 -8.58
CA GLU A 67 -4.22 -1.47 -8.25
C GLU A 67 -3.58 -1.40 -6.86
N MET A 68 -4.17 -2.08 -5.86
CA MET A 68 -3.56 -2.21 -4.53
C MET A 68 -2.21 -2.94 -4.58
N ALA A 69 -2.09 -3.96 -5.43
CA ALA A 69 -0.84 -4.66 -5.62
C ALA A 69 0.20 -3.74 -6.27
N ASP A 70 -0.15 -3.01 -7.33
CA ASP A 70 0.79 -2.13 -8.02
C ASP A 70 1.32 -1.02 -7.12
N VAL A 71 0.45 -0.39 -6.31
CA VAL A 71 0.87 0.55 -5.25
C VAL A 71 1.88 -0.10 -4.29
N LEU A 72 1.60 -1.32 -3.82
CA LEU A 72 2.50 -2.03 -2.91
C LEU A 72 3.85 -2.35 -3.59
N LEU A 73 3.84 -2.81 -4.85
CA LEU A 73 5.04 -3.20 -5.56
C LEU A 73 5.96 -1.99 -5.80
N TYR A 74 5.43 -0.82 -6.19
CA TYR A 74 6.24 0.39 -6.32
C TYR A 74 6.75 0.91 -4.97
N LEU A 75 5.95 0.80 -3.90
CA LEU A 75 6.42 1.18 -2.55
C LEU A 75 7.60 0.30 -2.11
N LEU A 76 7.54 -1.01 -2.38
CA LEU A 76 8.61 -1.94 -2.04
C LEU A 76 9.87 -1.71 -2.88
N GLN A 77 9.73 -1.40 -4.17
CA GLN A 77 10.86 -1.02 -5.02
C GLN A 77 11.47 0.30 -4.55
N LEU A 78 10.66 1.29 -4.18
CA LEU A 78 11.14 2.55 -3.65
C LEU A 78 11.90 2.34 -2.34
N ALA A 79 11.37 1.52 -1.42
CA ALA A 79 12.05 1.16 -0.18
C ALA A 79 13.42 0.49 -0.47
N ASP A 80 13.46 -0.43 -1.44
CA ASP A 80 14.70 -1.10 -1.84
C ASP A 80 15.76 -0.12 -2.38
N HIS A 81 15.38 0.79 -3.28
CA HIS A 81 16.30 1.75 -3.89
C HIS A 81 16.71 2.89 -2.95
N THR A 82 15.97 3.10 -1.86
CA THR A 82 16.30 4.12 -0.83
C THR A 82 17.00 3.53 0.39
N GLY A 83 17.08 2.20 0.50
CA GLY A 83 17.63 1.51 1.66
C GLY A 83 16.75 1.62 2.91
N VAL A 84 15.47 1.97 2.76
CA VAL A 84 14.53 2.05 3.88
C VAL A 84 14.07 0.63 4.23
N ASP A 85 14.35 0.19 5.46
CA ASP A 85 13.69 -0.99 6.02
C ASP A 85 12.22 -0.65 6.29
N LEU A 86 11.35 -1.07 5.36
CA LEU A 86 9.93 -0.76 5.42
C LEU A 86 9.24 -1.44 6.61
N ARG A 87 9.70 -2.63 7.02
CA ARG A 87 9.14 -3.35 8.17
C ARG A 87 9.40 -2.55 9.44
N ASP A 88 10.66 -2.20 9.70
CA ASP A 88 11.03 -1.37 10.86
C ASP A 88 10.34 0.01 10.82
N ALA A 89 10.24 0.63 9.64
CA ALA A 89 9.55 1.91 9.48
C ALA A 89 8.06 1.82 9.88
N VAL A 90 7.37 0.74 9.49
CA VAL A 90 5.97 0.49 9.85
C VAL A 90 5.82 0.28 11.36
N GLU A 91 6.65 -0.56 11.98
CA GLU A 91 6.61 -0.81 13.43
C GLU A 91 6.79 0.48 14.24
N ARG A 92 7.81 1.27 13.89
CA ARG A 92 8.04 2.58 14.51
C ARG A 92 6.87 3.54 14.30
N LYS A 93 6.23 3.48 13.13
CA LYS A 93 5.08 4.34 12.82
C LYS A 93 3.84 3.94 13.61
N LEU A 94 3.59 2.65 13.82
CA LEU A 94 2.49 2.15 14.65
C LEU A 94 2.62 2.64 16.10
N VAL A 95 3.82 2.53 16.68
CA VAL A 95 4.09 3.06 18.04
C VAL A 95 3.80 4.57 18.11
N LYS A 96 4.31 5.35 17.14
CA LYS A 96 4.06 6.79 17.08
C LYS A 96 2.57 7.13 16.92
N ASN A 97 1.84 6.35 16.12
CA ASN A 97 0.42 6.55 15.91
C ASN A 97 -0.40 6.24 17.17
N ALA A 98 -0.07 5.18 17.91
CA ALA A 98 -0.72 4.84 19.17
C ALA A 98 -0.53 5.93 20.24
N ILE A 99 0.64 6.57 20.29
CA ILE A 99 0.90 7.72 21.16
C ILE A 99 0.07 8.93 20.72
N LYS A 100 0.00 9.19 19.41
CA LYS A 100 -0.75 10.33 18.86
C LYS A 100 -2.28 10.17 18.99
N HIS A 101 -2.76 8.92 18.94
CA HIS A 101 -4.18 8.56 18.95
C HIS A 101 -4.42 7.45 20.00
N PRO A 102 -4.45 7.81 21.30
CA PRO A 102 -4.64 6.82 22.37
C PRO A 102 -6.05 6.22 22.31
N VAL A 103 -6.20 5.00 22.83
CA VAL A 103 -7.51 4.35 23.00
C VAL A 103 -8.37 5.23 23.90
N PRO A 104 -9.59 5.61 23.48
CA PRO A 104 -10.51 6.34 24.35
C PRO A 104 -10.78 5.53 25.63
N PRO A 105 -10.92 6.17 26.79
CA PRO A 105 -11.29 5.46 28.01
C PRO A 105 -12.60 4.70 27.77
N VAL A 106 -12.61 3.41 28.16
CA VAL A 106 -13.82 2.59 28.10
C VAL A 106 -14.83 3.25 29.03
N GLY A 107 -15.96 3.73 28.47
CA GLY A 107 -17.06 4.27 29.27
C GLY A 107 -17.57 3.21 30.26
N PRO A 108 -18.16 3.60 31.40
CA PRO A 108 -18.68 2.63 32.36
C PRO A 108 -19.64 1.68 31.62
N ALA A 109 -19.39 0.37 31.75
CA ALA A 109 -20.32 -0.65 31.28
C ALA A 109 -21.71 -0.26 31.81
N ALA A 110 -22.68 -0.13 30.92
CA ALA A 110 -24.06 0.07 31.30
C ALA A 110 -24.41 -1.09 32.26
N VAL A 111 -24.51 -0.76 33.54
CA VAL A 111 -25.10 -1.64 34.54
C VAL A 111 -26.60 -1.57 34.27
N ASP A 112 -27.14 -2.67 33.76
CA ASP A 112 -28.56 -2.94 33.61
C ASP A 112 -29.32 -2.76 34.94
#